data_AF-A0A200R2N5-F1
#
_entry.id   AF-A0A200R2N5-F1
#
_cell.length_a   1.000
_cell.length_b   1.000
_cell.length_c   1.000
_cell.angle_alpha   90.00
_cell.angle_beta   90.00
_cell.angle_gamma   90.00
#
_symmetry.space_group_name_H-M   'P 1'
#
loop_
_entity.id
_entity.type
_entity.pdbx_description
1 polymer ?
#
loop_
_entity_poly.entity_id
_entity_poly.type
_entity_poly.pdbx_seq_one_letter_code
_entity_poly.pdbx_strand_id
1 'polypeptide(L)'
;MIRPLWRHYFQNTQGLIFVVDSNDRDRVVEARDELHRMLNEDELRDAVLLVFANKQDLPNAMNAAEITDKLGLHSLRQRHWPEAIEGVGGLVFWMRG
;
A
#
# COMPACT_ATOMS: atom_id res chain seq x y z
N MET A 1 -10.60 12.92 -7.94
CA MET A 1 -9.42 13.12 -8.81
C MET A 1 -8.46 14.05 -8.06
N ILE A 2 -7.52 13.49 -7.28
CA ILE A 2 -6.51 14.23 -6.46
C ILE A 2 -5.07 13.87 -6.88
N ARG A 3 -4.90 12.87 -7.77
CA ARG A 3 -3.60 12.28 -8.17
C ARG A 3 -2.51 13.31 -8.56
N PRO A 4 -2.80 14.44 -9.26
CA PRO A 4 -1.77 15.43 -9.59
C PRO A 4 -1.15 16.14 -8.37
N LEU A 5 -1.87 16.23 -7.25
CA LEU A 5 -1.41 16.94 -6.06
C LEU A 5 -0.45 16.11 -5.19
N TRP A 6 -0.36 14.80 -5.42
CA TRP A 6 0.42 13.89 -4.56
C TRP A 6 1.90 14.25 -4.53
N ARG A 7 2.46 14.74 -5.64
CA ARG A 7 3.86 15.18 -5.73
C ARG A 7 4.23 16.28 -4.74
N HIS A 8 3.28 17.11 -4.33
CA HIS A 8 3.54 18.14 -3.32
C HIS A 8 3.72 17.58 -1.90
N TYR A 9 3.34 16.32 -1.67
CA TYR A 9 3.42 15.68 -0.37
C TYR A 9 4.62 14.73 -0.23
N PHE A 10 5.37 14.45 -1.30
CA PHE A 10 6.44 13.43 -1.27
C PHE A 10 7.72 13.92 -0.58
N GLN A 11 8.01 15.23 -0.63
CA GLN A 11 9.23 15.77 -0.02
C GLN A 11 9.29 15.45 1.48
N ASN A 12 10.42 14.91 1.94
CA ASN A 12 10.67 14.49 3.32
C ASN A 12 9.68 13.45 3.87
N THR A 13 9.02 12.67 3.00
CA THR A 13 8.14 11.59 3.43
C THR A 13 8.96 10.41 3.94
N GLN A 14 8.76 10.07 5.21
CA GLN A 14 9.43 8.91 5.83
C GLN A 14 8.64 7.60 5.64
N GLY A 15 7.36 7.70 5.29
CA GLY A 15 6.52 6.55 5.07
C GLY A 15 5.28 6.84 4.24
N LEU A 16 4.91 5.88 3.41
CA LEU A 16 3.72 5.88 2.57
C LEU A 16 2.71 4.86 3.14
N ILE A 17 1.51 5.33 3.46
CA ILE A 17 0.39 4.46 3.81
C ILE A 17 -0.51 4.33 2.58
N PHE A 18 -0.65 3.12 2.04
CA PHE A 18 -1.44 2.83 0.86
C PHE A 18 -2.66 1.99 1.23
N VAL A 19 -3.85 2.57 1.15
CA VAL A 19 -5.10 1.88 1.53
C VAL A 19 -5.76 1.27 0.31
N VAL A 20 -6.01 -0.03 0.35
CA VAL A 20 -6.70 -0.80 -0.70
C VAL A 20 -8.08 -1.21 -0.22
N ASP A 21 -9.09 -1.00 -1.05
CA ASP A 21 -10.40 -1.63 -0.86
C ASP A 21 -10.27 -3.12 -1.21
N SER A 22 -10.23 -3.97 -0.18
CA SER A 22 -10.01 -5.41 -0.36
C SER A 22 -11.18 -6.13 -1.02
N ASN A 23 -12.36 -5.51 -1.10
CA ASN A 23 -13.51 -6.10 -1.77
C ASN A 23 -13.60 -5.73 -3.26
N ASP A 24 -12.82 -4.74 -3.71
CA ASP A 24 -12.79 -4.24 -5.09
C ASP A 24 -11.70 -4.96 -5.92
N ARG A 25 -12.00 -6.20 -6.30
CA ARG A 25 -11.07 -7.10 -6.99
C ARG A 25 -10.70 -6.64 -8.41
N ASP A 26 -11.53 -5.81 -9.04
CA ASP A 26 -11.32 -5.30 -10.40
C ASP A 26 -10.37 -4.10 -10.41
N ARG A 27 -10.47 -3.22 -9.39
CA ARG A 27 -9.67 -1.99 -9.34
C ARG A 27 -8.31 -2.13 -8.68
N VAL A 28 -8.02 -3.27 -8.05
CA VAL A 28 -6.70 -3.53 -7.45
C VAL A 28 -5.55 -3.49 -8.47
N VAL A 29 -5.81 -3.80 -9.75
CA VAL A 29 -4.80 -3.67 -10.82
C VAL A 29 -4.48 -2.21 -11.08
N GLU A 30 -5.49 -1.33 -11.08
CA GLU A 30 -5.29 0.11 -11.21
C GLU A 30 -4.53 0.66 -9.97
N ALA A 31 -4.85 0.14 -8.78
CA ALA A 31 -4.15 0.50 -7.54
C ALA A 31 -2.68 0.09 -7.56
N ARG A 32 -2.36 -1.10 -8.11
CA ARG A 32 -0.98 -1.52 -8.36
C ARG A 32 -0.25 -0.49 -9.23
N ASP A 33 -0.82 -0.14 -10.38
CA ASP A 33 -0.12 0.73 -11.33
C ASP A 33 0.15 2.13 -10.74
N GLU A 34 -0.76 2.64 -9.91
CA GLU A 34 -0.54 3.87 -9.15
C GLU A 34 0.55 3.72 -8.08
N LEU A 35 0.51 2.66 -7.28
CA LEU A 35 1.52 2.39 -6.26
C LEU A 35 2.91 2.32 -6.88
N HIS A 36 3.08 1.54 -7.94
CA HIS A 36 4.37 1.41 -8.64
C HIS A 36 4.82 2.74 -9.27
N ARG A 37 3.90 3.59 -9.71
CA ARG A 37 4.25 4.94 -10.18
C ARG A 37 4.79 5.80 -9.03
N MET A 38 4.14 5.79 -7.88
CA MET A 38 4.59 6.53 -6.69
C MET A 38 5.96 6.05 -6.21
N LEU A 39 6.17 4.73 -6.13
CA LEU A 39 7.45 4.15 -5.67
C LEU A 39 8.63 4.37 -6.64
N ASN A 40 8.36 4.85 -7.86
CA ASN A 40 9.38 5.26 -8.81
C ASN A 40 9.79 6.74 -8.67
N GLU A 41 9.10 7.53 -7.84
CA GLU A 41 9.49 8.91 -7.56
C GLU A 41 10.67 8.92 -6.57
N ASP A 42 11.72 9.68 -6.88
CA ASP A 42 12.98 9.68 -6.12
C ASP A 42 12.77 10.10 -4.65
N GLU A 43 11.81 10.99 -4.40
CA GLU A 43 11.48 11.49 -3.07
C GLU A 43 10.93 10.41 -2.14
N LEU A 44 10.40 9.31 -2.69
CA LEU A 44 9.87 8.19 -1.91
C LEU A 44 10.86 7.04 -1.78
N ARG A 45 12.06 7.12 -2.39
CA ARG A 45 13.04 6.02 -2.45
C ARG A 45 13.35 5.36 -1.11
N ASP A 46 13.38 6.15 -0.04
CA ASP A 46 13.78 5.69 1.29
C ASP A 46 12.57 5.61 2.27
N ALA A 47 11.34 5.82 1.77
CA ALA A 47 10.13 5.82 2.58
C ALA A 47 9.65 4.40 2.90
N VAL A 48 9.19 4.12 4.12
CA VAL A 48 8.60 2.82 4.47
C VAL A 48 7.21 2.69 3.85
N LEU A 49 6.88 1.54 3.24
CA LEU A 49 5.54 1.30 2.68
C LEU A 49 4.71 0.44 3.64
N LEU A 50 3.56 0.98 4.07
CA LEU A 50 2.52 0.24 4.79
C LEU A 50 1.27 0.13 3.90
N VAL A 51 0.82 -1.09 3.63
CA VAL A 51 -0.42 -1.32 2.87
C VAL A 51 -1.54 -1.71 3.82
N PHE A 52 -2.67 -1.01 3.78
CA PHE A 52 -3.87 -1.38 4.51
C PHE A 52 -4.88 -2.07 3.61
N ALA A 53 -5.25 -3.30 3.97
CA ALA A 53 -6.37 -4.01 3.37
C ALA A 53 -7.66 -3.61 4.10
N ASN A 54 -8.41 -2.67 3.52
CA ASN A 54 -9.65 -2.15 4.10
C ASN A 54 -10.87 -2.98 3.67
N LYS A 55 -11.94 -2.98 4.49
CA LYS A 55 -13.20 -3.74 4.28
C LYS A 55 -13.08 -5.27 4.38
N GLN A 56 -12.20 -5.75 5.27
CA GLN A 56 -12.01 -7.18 5.52
C GLN A 56 -13.25 -7.87 6.12
N ASP A 57 -14.23 -7.08 6.59
CA ASP A 57 -15.53 -7.55 7.09
C ASP A 57 -16.47 -8.02 5.97
N LEU A 58 -16.21 -7.65 4.72
CA LEU A 58 -17.09 -7.98 3.59
C LEU A 58 -16.81 -9.37 3.03
N PRO A 59 -17.87 -10.06 2.53
CA PRO A 59 -17.70 -11.34 1.86
C PRO A 59 -16.89 -11.17 0.57
N ASN A 60 -15.93 -12.08 0.35
CA ASN A 60 -14.98 -12.06 -0.77
C ASN A 60 -13.87 -11.01 -0.68
N ALA A 61 -13.69 -10.36 0.47
CA ALA A 61 -12.50 -9.54 0.73
C ALA A 61 -11.21 -10.32 0.43
N MET A 62 -10.31 -9.70 -0.33
CA MET A 62 -8.97 -10.25 -0.59
C MET A 62 -8.19 -10.29 0.71
N ASN A 63 -7.57 -11.44 1.01
CA ASN A 63 -6.68 -11.54 2.16
C ASN A 63 -5.34 -10.86 1.88
N ALA A 64 -4.49 -10.74 2.90
CA ALA A 64 -3.20 -10.07 2.79
C ALA A 64 -2.31 -10.68 1.68
N ALA A 65 -2.24 -12.01 1.58
CA ALA A 65 -1.42 -12.68 0.56
C ALA A 65 -1.90 -12.36 -0.86
N GLU A 66 -3.21 -12.40 -1.11
CA GLU A 66 -3.77 -12.05 -2.41
C GLU A 66 -3.50 -10.58 -2.78
N ILE A 67 -3.56 -9.67 -1.81
CA ILE A 67 -3.22 -8.25 -2.01
C ILE A 67 -1.72 -8.09 -2.33
N THR A 68 -0.83 -8.77 -1.60
CA THR A 68 0.61 -8.79 -1.89
C THR A 68 0.88 -9.18 -3.33
N ASP A 69 0.25 -10.27 -3.79
CA ASP A 69 0.43 -10.81 -5.13
C ASP A 69 -0.11 -9.84 -6.19
N LYS A 70 -1.34 -9.33 -6.01
CA LYS A 70 -1.96 -8.44 -6.99
C LYS A 70 -1.30 -7.06 -7.07
N LEU A 71 -0.78 -6.54 -5.96
CA LEU A 71 0.04 -5.33 -5.96
C LEU A 71 1.49 -5.60 -6.42
N GLY A 72 1.88 -6.86 -6.62
CA GLY A 72 3.22 -7.22 -7.08
C GLY A 72 4.32 -6.79 -6.11
N LEU A 73 4.10 -6.84 -4.80
CA LEU A 73 5.05 -6.33 -3.82
C LEU A 73 6.32 -7.18 -3.73
N HIS A 74 6.27 -8.45 -4.13
CA HIS A 74 7.43 -9.35 -4.15
C HIS A 74 8.59 -8.81 -5.00
N SER A 75 8.31 -8.02 -6.05
CA SER A 75 9.34 -7.43 -6.90
C SER A 75 10.01 -6.21 -6.25
N LEU A 76 9.39 -5.60 -5.24
CA LEU A 76 9.91 -4.43 -4.53
C LEU A 76 11.00 -4.79 -3.52
N ARG A 77 11.07 -6.06 -3.08
CA ARG A 77 12.14 -6.57 -2.19
C ARG A 77 13.55 -6.37 -2.76
N GLN A 78 13.69 -6.23 -4.08
CA GLN A 78 14.99 -5.95 -4.69
C GLN A 78 15.49 -4.52 -4.44
N ARG A 79 14.64 -3.61 -3.96
CA ARG A 79 14.97 -2.20 -3.66
C ARG A 79 15.17 -1.87 -2.17
N HIS A 80 15.31 -2.87 -1.27
CA HIS A 80 15.44 -2.64 0.18
C HIS A 80 14.24 -1.87 0.81
N TRP A 81 13.03 -2.06 0.28
CA TRP A 81 11.85 -1.57 0.98
C TRP A 81 11.53 -2.46 2.18
N PRO A 82 11.22 -1.89 3.36
CA PRO A 82 10.48 -2.61 4.38
C PRO A 82 8.99 -2.48 4.04
N GLU A 83 8.36 -3.56 3.57
CA GLU A 83 6.91 -3.64 3.41
C GLU A 83 6.22 -4.31 4.62
N ALA A 84 5.10 -3.74 5.06
CA ALA A 84 4.15 -4.36 5.99
C ALA A 84 2.72 -4.26 5.42
N ILE A 85 1.92 -5.31 5.59
CA ILE A 85 0.51 -5.32 5.18
C ILE A 85 -0.35 -5.66 6.38
N GLU A 86 -1.30 -4.77 6.69
CA GLU A 86 -2.19 -4.90 7.84
C GLU A 86 -3.65 -4.99 7.39
N GLY A 87 -4.39 -5.95 7.94
CA GLY A 87 -5.84 -6.03 7.79
C GLY A 87 -6.50 -5.03 8.73
N VAL A 88 -7.34 -4.14 8.20
CA VAL A 88 -8.06 -3.12 9.01
C VAL A 88 -9.18 -3.81 9.80
N GLY A 89 -8.79 -4.51 10.86
CA GLY A 89 -9.64 -5.09 11.90
C GLY A 89 -9.03 -4.99 13.30
N GLY A 90 -7.80 -4.46 13.44
CA GLY A 90 -7.06 -4.47 14.70
C GLY A 90 -5.95 -3.43 14.82
N LEU A 91 -6.16 -2.23 14.27
CA LEU A 91 -5.20 -1.12 14.17
C LEU A 91 -4.62 -0.56 15.49
N VAL A 92 -4.79 -1.24 16.63
CA VAL A 92 -4.35 -0.77 17.96
C VAL A 92 -3.14 -1.56 18.50
N PHE A 93 -2.87 -2.78 18.02
CA PHE A 93 -1.96 -3.68 18.77
C PHE A 93 -0.46 -3.51 18.50
N TRP A 94 -0.03 -3.00 17.34
CA TRP A 94 1.40 -2.96 16.95
C TRP A 94 2.12 -1.61 17.14
N MET A 95 1.40 -0.50 17.40
CA MET A 95 2.04 0.81 17.68
C MET A 95 2.37 1.03 19.17
N ARG A 96 2.23 0.01 20.01
CA ARG A 96 2.67 0.02 21.42
C ARG A 96 3.53 -1.21 21.71
N GLY A 97 4.84 -1.06 21.51
CA GLY A 97 5.85 -2.05 21.86
C GLY A 97 7.23 -1.53 21.50
#